data_AF-A0A960GWD6-F1
#
_entry.id   AF-A0A960GWD6-F1
#
_cell.length_a   1.000
_cell.length_b   1.000
_cell.length_c   1.000
_cell.angle_alpha   90.00
_cell.angle_beta   90.00
_cell.angle_gamma   90.00
#
_symmetry.space_group_name_H-M   'P 1'
#
loop_
_entity.id
_entity.type
_entity.pdbx_description
1 polymer ?
#
loop_
_entity_poly.entity_id
_entity_poly.type
_entity_poly.pdbx_seq_one_letter_code
_entity_poly.pdbx_strand_id
1 'polypeptide(L)' 'KTSTGFHPAGGASVHAVALMAATVGGRLGVKASGGIRTAGDAAAMLEAGATRLGLSGTRAVLDGLG' A
#
# COMPACT_ATOMS: atom_id res chain seq x y z
N LYS A 1 8.46 -3.59 -1.93
CA LYS A 1 7.73 -2.44 -2.52
C LYS A 1 6.87 -2.98 -3.65
N THR A 2 5.60 -2.58 -3.78
CA THR A 2 4.68 -3.14 -4.81
C THR A 2 4.93 -2.56 -6.20
N SER A 3 4.80 -1.24 -6.38
CA SER A 3 4.68 -0.66 -7.73
C SER A 3 5.45 0.65 -7.87
N THR A 4 5.81 0.98 -9.11
CA THR A 4 6.51 2.24 -9.46
C THR A 4 5.57 3.43 -9.52
N GLY A 5 4.30 3.21 -9.87
CA GLY A 5 3.30 4.25 -10.12
C GLY A 5 3.20 4.68 -11.60
N PHE A 6 3.98 4.08 -12.50
CA PHE A 6 4.03 4.45 -13.92
C PHE A 6 3.66 3.32 -14.90
N HIS A 7 3.61 2.07 -14.41
CA HIS A 7 3.33 0.92 -15.28
C HIS A 7 1.82 0.83 -15.60
N PRO A 8 1.41 0.52 -16.85
CA PRO A 8 0.01 0.47 -17.25
C PRO A 8 -0.82 -0.61 -16.52
N ALA A 9 -0.18 -1.66 -16.01
CA ALA A 9 -0.85 -2.69 -15.20
C ALA A 9 -1.34 -2.19 -13.82
N GLY A 10 -1.00 -0.96 -13.42
CA GLY A 10 -1.55 -0.32 -12.22
C GLY A 10 -0.63 -0.31 -11.00
N GLY A 11 -1.27 -0.08 -9.84
CA GLY A 11 -0.64 0.22 -8.55
C GLY A 11 -0.59 -0.96 -7.59
N ALA A 12 -0.62 -0.66 -6.29
CA ALA A 12 -0.73 -1.67 -5.25
C ALA A 12 -2.12 -2.33 -5.27
N SER A 13 -2.18 -3.61 -4.92
CA SER A 13 -3.44 -4.33 -4.66
C SER A 13 -3.34 -5.07 -3.34
N VAL A 14 -4.48 -5.28 -2.67
CA VAL A 14 -4.56 -6.06 -1.41
C VAL A 14 -3.94 -7.44 -1.59
N HIS A 15 -4.27 -8.11 -2.70
CA HIS A 15 -3.73 -9.43 -3.02
C HIS A 15 -2.19 -9.42 -3.10
N ALA A 16 -1.60 -8.47 -3.82
CA ALA A 16 -0.15 -8.38 -3.96
C ALA A 16 0.53 -8.10 -2.60
N VAL A 17 -0.04 -7.22 -1.79
CA VAL A 17 0.50 -6.91 -0.45
C VAL A 17 0.44 -8.14 0.45
N ALA A 18 -0.70 -8.83 0.52
CA ALA A 18 -0.86 -10.03 1.34
C ALA A 18 0.09 -11.15 0.92
N LEU A 19 0.23 -11.40 -0.40
CA LEU A 19 1.18 -12.37 -0.92
C LEU A 19 2.62 -12.02 -0.54
N MET A 20 3.02 -10.75 -0.70
CA MET A 20 4.35 -10.29 -0.31
C MET A 20 4.59 -10.44 1.19
N ALA A 21 3.62 -10.07 2.03
CA ALA A 21 3.72 -10.15 3.49
C ALA A 21 3.86 -11.61 3.96
N ALA A 22 3.04 -12.51 3.42
CA ALA A 22 3.14 -13.95 3.68
C ALA A 22 4.50 -14.52 3.24
N THR A 23 5.00 -14.10 2.08
CA THR A 23 6.29 -14.59 1.53
C THR A 23 7.48 -14.21 2.41
N VAL A 24 7.51 -12.96 2.91
CA VAL A 24 8.63 -12.51 3.75
C VAL A 24 8.50 -12.97 5.20
N GLY A 25 7.29 -13.31 5.66
CA GLY A 25 7.05 -13.86 7.00
C GLY A 25 7.55 -12.95 8.12
N GLY A 26 7.32 -11.63 7.98
CA GLY A 26 7.76 -10.63 8.96
C GLY A 26 9.26 -10.29 8.95
N ARG A 27 10.09 -10.98 8.18
CA ARG A 27 11.55 -10.71 8.10
C ARG A 27 11.88 -9.39 7.40
N LEU A 28 10.96 -8.88 6.59
CA LEU A 28 11.11 -7.63 5.83
C LEU A 28 9.79 -6.86 5.85
N GLY A 29 9.89 -5.53 5.80
CA GLY A 29 8.72 -4.67 5.63
C GLY A 29 8.21 -4.66 4.19
N VAL A 30 6.89 -4.73 4.01
CA VAL A 30 6.22 -4.53 2.72
C VAL A 30 5.80 -3.07 2.56
N LYS A 31 6.26 -2.41 1.47
CA LYS A 31 5.81 -1.07 1.07
C LYS A 31 4.75 -1.15 -0.03
N ALA A 32 3.52 -0.72 0.24
CA ALA A 32 2.48 -0.54 -0.78
C ALA A 32 2.62 0.85 -1.42
N SER A 33 2.67 0.94 -2.75
CA SER A 33 2.75 2.21 -3.47
C SER A 33 2.10 2.14 -4.85
N GLY A 34 1.51 3.27 -5.27
CA GLY A 34 0.77 3.42 -6.53
C GLY A 34 -0.73 3.24 -6.33
N GLY A 35 -1.52 4.26 -6.67
CA GLY A 35 -2.98 4.20 -6.65
C GLY A 35 -3.67 4.40 -5.29
N ILE A 36 -2.93 4.53 -4.19
CA ILE A 36 -3.51 4.72 -2.84
C ILE A 36 -3.87 6.20 -2.65
N ARG A 37 -5.16 6.53 -2.66
CA ARG A 37 -5.64 7.93 -2.66
C ARG A 37 -6.53 8.30 -1.48
N THR A 38 -7.10 7.31 -0.80
CA THR A 38 -8.02 7.52 0.32
C THR A 38 -7.51 6.88 1.61
N ALA A 39 -8.06 7.31 2.75
CA ALA A 39 -7.86 6.63 4.04
C ALA A 39 -8.27 5.15 3.98
N GLY A 40 -9.38 4.84 3.29
CA GLY A 40 -9.86 3.47 3.10
C GLY A 40 -8.86 2.60 2.34
N ASP A 41 -8.28 3.11 1.25
CA ASP A 41 -7.24 2.40 0.50
C ASP A 41 -6.02 2.14 1.39
N ALA A 42 -5.60 3.16 2.14
CA ALA A 42 -4.45 3.08 3.03
C ALA A 42 -4.66 2.02 4.11
N ALA A 43 -5.82 2.03 4.77
CA ALA A 43 -6.20 1.03 5.76
C ALA A 43 -6.20 -0.38 5.15
N ALA A 44 -6.81 -0.58 3.98
CA ALA A 44 -6.82 -1.87 3.32
C ALA A 44 -5.41 -2.42 3.01
N MET A 45 -4.45 -1.56 2.64
CA MET A 45 -3.06 -1.98 2.45
C MET A 45 -2.38 -2.36 3.77
N LEU A 46 -2.64 -1.63 4.85
CA LEU A 46 -2.09 -1.94 6.18
C LEU A 46 -2.64 -3.27 6.71
N GLU A 47 -3.95 -3.49 6.62
CA GLU A 47 -4.59 -4.75 7.00
C GLU A 47 -4.08 -5.93 6.18
N ALA A 48 -3.74 -5.71 4.91
CA ALA A 48 -3.12 -6.72 4.05
C ALA A 48 -1.66 -7.06 4.44
N GLY A 49 -1.05 -6.32 5.37
CA GLY A 49 0.32 -6.55 5.85
C GLY A 49 1.36 -5.57 5.32
N ALA A 50 0.96 -4.44 4.73
CA ALA A 50 1.90 -3.36 4.46
C ALA A 50 2.38 -2.74 5.78
N THR A 51 3.67 -2.44 5.84
CA THR A 51 4.30 -1.74 6.99
C THR A 51 4.72 -0.31 6.63
N ARG A 52 4.57 0.06 5.35
CA ARG A 52 4.84 1.40 4.84
C ARG A 52 3.97 1.69 3.62
N LEU A 53 3.51 2.94 3.50
CA LEU A 53 2.75 3.41 2.35
C LEU A 53 3.60 4.41 1.54
N GLY A 54 3.51 4.35 0.21
CA GLY A 54 4.05 5.34 -0.70
C GLY A 54 2.93 6.16 -1.32
N LEU A 55 2.75 7.38 -0.82
CA LEU A 55 1.64 8.26 -1.15
C LEU A 55 2.17 9.55 -1.80
N SER A 56 1.48 10.04 -2.84
CA SER A 56 1.69 11.40 -3.37
C SER A 56 0.64 12.40 -2.83
N GLY A 57 -0.53 11.90 -2.43
CA GLY A 57 -1.61 12.68 -1.82
C GLY A 57 -1.70 12.50 -0.30
N THR A 58 -0.57 12.52 0.41
CA THR A 58 -0.48 12.19 1.85
C THR A 58 -1.49 12.96 2.70
N ARG A 59 -1.62 14.28 2.47
CA ARG A 59 -2.58 15.13 3.20
C ARG A 59 -4.01 14.59 3.10
N ALA A 60 -4.52 14.36 1.89
CA ALA A 60 -5.89 13.90 1.69
C ALA A 60 -6.17 12.54 2.33
N VAL A 61 -5.18 11.64 2.35
CA VAL A 61 -5.29 10.35 3.04
C VAL A 61 -5.36 10.55 4.56
N LEU A 62 -4.50 11.41 5.12
CA LEU A 62 -4.48 11.67 6.57
C LEU A 62 -5.71 12.44 7.05
N ASP A 63 -6.16 13.45 6.31
CA ASP A 63 -7.39 14.21 6.61
C ASP A 63 -8.63 13.29 6.63
N GLY A 64 -8.60 12.18 5.88
CA GLY A 64 -9.65 11.15 5.91
C GLY A 64 -9.67 10.26 7.16
N LEU A 65 -8.69 10.39 8.06
CA LEU A 65 -8.62 9.63 9.32
C LEU A 65 -9.17 10.41 10.53
N GLY A 66 -9.41 11.72 10.40
CA GLY A 66 -9.83 12.60 11.49
C GLY A 66 -8.75 13.60 11.91
#